data_AF-A0A538S0D3-F1
#
_entry.id   AF-A0A538S0D3-F1
#
_cell.length_a   1.000
_cell.length_b   1.000
_cell.length_c   1.000
_cell.angle_alpha   90.00
_cell.angle_beta   90.00
_cell.angle_gamma   90.00
#
_symmetry.space_group_name_H-M   'P 1'
#
loop_
_entity.id
_entity.type
_entity.pdbx_description
1 polymer ?
#
loop_
_entity_poly.entity_id
_entity_poly.type
_entity_poly.pdbx_seq_one_letter_code
_entity_poly.pdbx_strand_id
1 'polypeptide(L)'
;MATSRHNPRARGRGKQRQRQRAYVPTTALAKSVEFDDTMMRVSFTDGRVLSVPLVWFPALHKANSKQRERYEIAGGGISLHWAELDEDLSVAGLMAGVDWRST
;
A
#
# COMPACT_ATOMS: atom_id res chain seq x y z
N MET A 1 -31.26 -54.24 20.24
CA MET A 1 -29.87 -54.11 20.74
C MET A 1 -29.31 -52.80 20.23
N ALA A 2 -29.03 -51.87 21.15
CA ALA A 2 -28.49 -50.55 20.86
C ALA A 2 -26.98 -50.55 21.16
N THR A 3 -26.17 -50.10 20.19
CA THR A 3 -24.74 -49.80 20.35
C THR A 3 -24.48 -48.51 19.58
N SER A 4 -24.48 -47.36 20.25
CA SER A 4 -23.34 -46.73 20.96
C SER A 4 -22.24 -46.21 20.02
N ARG A 5 -22.32 -44.89 19.82
CA ARG A 5 -21.34 -43.86 19.43
C ARG A 5 -19.87 -44.27 19.32
N HIS A 6 -19.25 -43.90 18.20
CA HIS A 6 -17.95 -43.22 18.24
C HIS A 6 -17.79 -42.26 17.05
N ASN A 7 -17.66 -40.96 17.36
CA ASN A 7 -17.28 -39.90 16.42
C ASN A 7 -15.90 -39.39 16.87
N PRO A 8 -14.83 -39.59 16.08
CA PRO A 8 -13.55 -38.97 16.37
C PRO A 8 -13.54 -37.53 15.82
N ARG A 9 -13.48 -36.57 16.74
CA ARG A 9 -13.25 -35.16 16.44
C ARG A 9 -11.89 -34.94 15.74
N ALA A 10 -11.94 -34.10 14.72
CA ALA A 10 -11.04 -32.98 14.42
C ALA A 10 -9.52 -33.24 14.27
N ARG A 11 -8.99 -32.91 13.07
CA ARG A 11 -8.01 -31.81 12.85
C ARG A 11 -7.54 -31.81 11.39
N GLY A 12 -7.55 -30.64 10.77
CA GLY A 12 -6.98 -30.40 9.44
C GLY A 12 -7.12 -28.93 9.06
N ARG A 13 -6.17 -28.11 9.53
CA ARG A 13 -6.04 -26.68 9.23
C ARG A 13 -5.78 -26.47 7.73
N GLY A 14 -6.44 -25.48 7.16
CA GLY A 14 -6.16 -25.02 5.79
C GLY A 14 -6.99 -23.83 5.36
N LYS A 15 -7.13 -22.80 6.22
CA LYS A 15 -7.60 -21.47 5.77
C LYS A 15 -6.52 -20.86 4.89
N GLN A 16 -6.40 -21.28 3.63
CA GLN A 16 -5.78 -20.42 2.63
C GLN A 16 -6.82 -19.41 2.21
N ARG A 17 -6.94 -18.33 3.02
CA ARG A 17 -7.24 -17.02 2.45
C ARG A 17 -6.12 -16.78 1.45
N GLN A 18 -6.32 -17.20 0.21
CA GLN A 18 -5.56 -16.69 -0.92
C GLN A 18 -5.77 -15.19 -0.84
N ARG A 19 -4.81 -14.48 -0.21
CA ARG A 19 -4.58 -13.07 -0.47
C ARG A 19 -4.32 -13.05 -1.96
N GLN A 20 -5.37 -12.81 -2.74
CA GLN A 20 -5.21 -12.45 -4.13
C GLN A 20 -4.30 -11.24 -4.08
N ARG A 21 -3.01 -11.46 -4.39
CA ARG A 21 -2.07 -10.37 -4.60
C ARG A 21 -2.71 -9.58 -5.72
N ALA A 22 -3.22 -8.40 -5.41
CA ALA A 22 -3.70 -7.50 -6.44
C ALA A 22 -2.58 -7.43 -7.49
N TYR A 23 -2.91 -7.73 -8.74
CA TYR A 23 -1.95 -7.65 -9.82
C TYR A 23 -1.51 -6.19 -9.92
N VAL A 24 -0.25 -5.93 -9.56
CA VAL A 24 0.41 -4.62 -9.67
C VAL A 24 1.11 -4.67 -11.03
N PRO A 25 0.60 -3.96 -12.05
CA PRO A 25 1.30 -3.91 -13.33
C PRO A 25 2.69 -3.33 -13.09
N THR A 26 3.73 -4.00 -13.58
CA THR A 26 5.13 -3.54 -13.57
C THR A 26 5.31 -2.20 -14.29
N THR A 27 4.28 -1.73 -15.00
CA THR A 27 4.22 -0.48 -15.76
C THR A 27 3.87 0.74 -14.92
N ALA A 28 3.36 0.58 -13.69
CA ALA A 28 3.12 1.73 -12.82
C ALA A 28 4.35 2.07 -11.99
N LEU A 29 5.32 2.69 -12.63
CA LEU A 29 6.45 3.32 -11.94
C LEU A 29 6.08 4.78 -11.66
N ALA A 30 6.34 5.27 -10.46
CA ALA A 30 6.10 6.67 -10.11
C ALA A 30 6.95 7.59 -10.99
N LYS A 31 6.30 8.62 -11.54
CA LYS A 31 6.91 9.67 -12.36
C LYS A 31 6.95 11.00 -11.61
N SER A 32 5.87 11.33 -10.89
CA SER A 32 5.79 12.52 -10.04
C SER A 32 4.74 12.33 -8.94
N VAL A 33 4.89 13.13 -7.90
CA VAL A 33 3.92 13.27 -6.80
C VAL A 33 3.54 14.75 -6.67
N GLU A 34 2.24 14.99 -6.54
CA GLU A 34 1.65 16.31 -6.33
C GLU A 34 0.74 16.27 -5.12
N PHE A 35 0.63 17.40 -4.44
CA PHE A 35 -0.15 17.55 -3.22
C PHE A 35 -1.11 18.72 -3.33
N ASP A 36 -2.31 18.54 -2.81
CA ASP A 36 -3.13 19.65 -2.33
C ASP A 36 -3.30 19.56 -0.82
N ASP A 37 -4.22 20.34 -0.26
CA ASP A 37 -4.45 20.38 1.19
C ASP A 37 -4.94 19.05 1.77
N THR A 38 -5.56 18.21 0.94
CA THR A 38 -6.30 17.00 1.37
C THR A 38 -5.88 15.72 0.67
N MET A 39 -5.27 15.81 -0.52
CA MET A 39 -4.98 14.69 -1.40
C MET A 39 -3.51 14.67 -1.83
N MET A 40 -2.98 13.46 -1.95
CA MET A 40 -1.73 13.15 -2.65
C MET A 40 -2.08 12.49 -3.98
N ARG A 41 -1.47 12.97 -5.07
CA ARG A 41 -1.63 12.44 -6.42
C ARG A 41 -0.28 11.90 -6.90
N VAL A 42 -0.25 10.64 -7.31
CA VAL A 42 0.92 10.01 -7.92
C VAL A 42 0.65 9.78 -9.39
N SER A 43 1.45 10.39 -10.25
CA SER A 43 1.44 10.14 -11.70
C SER A 43 2.41 9.01 -12.02
N PHE A 44 1.97 8.05 -12.83
CA PHE A 44 2.79 6.92 -13.25
C PHE A 44 3.34 7.09 -14.67
N THR A 45 4.41 6.38 -14.98
CA THR A 45 5.06 6.39 -16.31
C THR A 45 4.14 5.84 -17.42
N ASP A 46 3.16 5.01 -17.07
CA ASP A 46 2.15 4.49 -18.00
C ASP A 46 0.92 5.40 -18.20
N GLY A 47 0.97 6.63 -17.67
CA GLY A 47 -0.06 7.66 -17.87
C GLY A 47 -1.23 7.59 -16.89
N ARG A 48 -1.26 6.61 -15.98
CA ARG A 48 -2.25 6.58 -14.89
C ARG A 48 -1.94 7.61 -13.82
N VAL A 49 -2.98 8.04 -13.11
CA VAL A 49 -2.86 8.87 -11.91
C VAL A 49 -3.65 8.22 -10.78
N LEU A 50 -3.00 8.04 -9.62
CA LEU A 50 -3.64 7.59 -8.38
C LEU A 50 -3.77 8.77 -7.43
N SER A 51 -4.99 9.07 -7.00
CA SER A 51 -5.28 10.10 -5.99
C SER A 51 -5.74 9.44 -4.70
N VAL A 52 -5.09 9.77 -3.59
CA VAL A 52 -5.38 9.22 -2.26
C VAL A 52 -5.45 10.34 -1.20
N PRO A 53 -6.30 10.22 -0.17
CA PRO A 53 -6.32 11.17 0.92
C PRO A 53 -4.99 11.25 1.67
N LEU A 54 -4.48 12.47 1.90
CA LEU A 54 -3.27 12.72 2.69
C LEU A 54 -3.40 12.20 4.12
N VAL A 55 -4.62 12.22 4.68
CA VAL A 55 -4.90 11.73 6.05
C VAL A 55 -4.55 10.25 6.24
N TRP A 56 -4.40 9.50 5.14
CA TRP A 56 -3.91 8.12 5.21
C TRP A 56 -2.45 8.06 5.64
N PHE A 57 -1.65 9.10 5.43
CA PHE A 57 -0.21 9.13 5.76
C PHE A 57 0.04 10.18 6.84
N PRO A 58 0.03 9.82 8.14
CA PRO A 58 0.08 10.79 9.23
C PRO A 58 1.31 11.70 9.21
N ALA A 59 2.47 11.21 8.76
CA ALA A 59 3.67 12.02 8.61
C ALA A 59 3.47 13.10 7.54
N LEU A 60 3.02 12.71 6.34
CA LEU A 60 2.74 13.65 5.25
C LEU A 60 1.59 14.61 5.57
N HIS A 61 0.53 14.14 6.24
CA HIS A 61 -0.59 14.96 6.65
C HIS A 61 -0.17 16.10 7.60
N LYS A 62 0.76 15.82 8.52
CA LYS A 62 1.30 16.82 9.46
C LYS A 62 2.38 17.72 8.85
N ALA A 63 3.03 17.26 7.77
CA ALA A 63 4.05 18.01 7.07
C ALA A 63 3.46 19.25 6.38
N ASN A 64 4.25 20.33 6.29
CA ASN A 64 3.89 21.49 5.47
C ASN A 64 4.18 21.21 3.98
N SER A 65 3.65 22.05 3.08
CA SER A 65 3.78 21.85 1.62
C SER A 65 5.24 21.72 1.16
N LYS A 66 6.16 22.53 1.71
CA LYS A 66 7.58 22.45 1.34
C LYS A 66 8.20 21.11 1.74
N GLN A 67 7.82 20.54 2.88
CA GLN A 67 8.30 19.23 3.30
C GLN A 67 7.73 18.11 2.43
N ARG A 68 6.44 18.19 2.05
CA ARG A 68 5.80 17.22 1.15
C ARG A 68 6.41 17.24 -0.25
N GLU A 69 6.82 18.41 -0.74
CA GLU A 69 7.46 18.56 -2.06
C GLU A 69 8.91 18.05 -2.09
N ARG A 70 9.55 17.82 -0.93
CA ARG A 70 10.92 17.28 -0.81
C ARG A 70 10.91 15.74 -0.76
N TYR A 71 10.31 15.14 -1.78
CA TYR A 71 10.35 13.69 -1.98
C TYR A 71 11.43 13.30 -2.98
N GLU A 72 11.89 12.06 -2.85
CA GLU A 72 12.76 11.40 -3.82
C GLU A 72 12.05 10.17 -4.39
N ILE A 73 12.14 10.00 -5.71
CA ILE A 73 11.68 8.79 -6.38
C ILE A 73 12.87 7.83 -6.49
N ALA A 74 12.79 6.68 -5.84
CA ALA A 74 13.87 5.70 -5.78
C ALA A 74 13.55 4.39 -6.52
N GLY A 75 14.60 3.59 -6.76
CA GLY A 75 14.52 2.30 -7.43
C GLY A 75 13.87 2.35 -8.82
N GLY A 76 14.04 3.45 -9.55
CA GLY A 76 13.43 3.64 -10.87
C GLY A 76 11.92 3.88 -10.86
N GLY A 77 11.35 4.34 -9.74
CA GLY A 77 9.92 4.61 -9.61
C GLY A 77 9.13 3.57 -8.82
N ILE A 78 9.80 2.70 -8.07
CA ILE A 78 9.14 1.68 -7.23
C ILE A 78 8.84 2.16 -5.81
N SER A 79 9.52 3.22 -5.35
CA SER A 79 9.34 3.81 -4.03
C SER A 79 9.43 5.33 -4.05
N LEU A 80 8.81 5.94 -3.05
CA LEU A 80 8.82 7.36 -2.74
C LEU A 80 9.38 7.53 -1.33
N HIS A 81 10.37 8.41 -1.15
CA HIS A 81 11.04 8.63 0.12
C HIS A 81 11.01 10.11 0.51
N TRP A 82 10.74 10.39 1.79
CA TRP A 82 10.85 11.72 2.40
C TRP A 82 11.86 11.68 3.55
N ALA A 83 13.11 12.05 3.27
CA ALA A 83 14.20 12.00 4.25
C ALA A 83 13.93 12.86 5.51
N GLU A 84 13.36 14.06 5.34
CA GLU A 84 13.04 14.95 6.47
C GLU A 84 11.89 14.43 7.35
N LEU A 85 11.04 13.57 6.81
CA LEU A 85 9.85 13.05 7.49
C LEU A 85 10.03 11.62 7.97
N ASP A 86 11.16 10.97 7.62
CA ASP A 86 11.42 9.54 7.85
C ASP A 86 10.27 8.66 7.33
N GLU A 87 9.76 9.01 6.15
CA GLU A 87 8.59 8.35 5.54
C GLU A 87 8.96 7.71 4.21
N ASP A 88 8.57 6.45 4.03
CA ASP A 88 8.80 5.66 2.83
C ASP A 88 7.50 5.01 2.35
N LEU A 89 7.18 5.19 1.08
CA LEU A 89 6.00 4.60 0.45
C LEU A 89 6.38 3.70 -0.71
N SER A 90 5.85 2.47 -0.69
CA SER A 90 5.92 1.55 -1.83
C SER A 90 4.85 1.88 -2.86
N VAL A 91 5.24 2.03 -4.14
CA VAL A 91 4.29 2.24 -5.25
C VAL A 91 3.37 1.03 -5.43
N ALA A 92 3.90 -0.18 -5.29
CA ALA A 92 3.10 -1.40 -5.33
C ALA A 92 2.09 -1.44 -4.17
N GLY A 93 2.51 -1.00 -2.98
CA GLY A 93 1.64 -0.89 -1.81
C GLY A 93 0.48 0.09 -2.03
N LEU A 94 0.80 1.29 -2.52
CA LEU A 94 -0.20 2.31 -2.85
C LEU A 94 -1.23 1.79 -3.85
N MET A 95 -0.80 1.14 -4.94
CA MET A 95 -1.72 0.61 -5.95
C MET A 95 -2.56 -0.56 -5.47
N ALA A 96 -2.04 -1.39 -4.58
CA ALA A 96 -2.79 -2.51 -4.03
C ALA A 96 -3.84 -2.09 -3.00
N GLY A 97 -3.83 -0.81 -2.57
CA GLY A 97 -4.67 -0.33 -1.47
C GLY A 97 -4.41 -1.07 -0.16
N VAL A 98 -3.19 -1.60 0.01
CA VAL A 98 -2.82 -2.27 1.28
C VAL A 98 -2.70 -1.23 2.37
N ASP A 99 -3.04 -1.63 3.60
CA ASP A 99 -2.84 -0.80 4.78
C ASP A 99 -1.35 -0.44 4.88
N TRP A 100 -1.04 0.84 4.70
CA TRP A 100 0.32 1.39 4.74
C TRP A 100 1.03 1.11 6.07
N ARG A 101 0.28 0.74 7.13
CA ARG A 101 0.83 0.28 8.43
C ARG A 101 1.42 -1.13 8.43
N SER A 102 1.30 -1.88 7.34
CA SER A 102 1.77 -3.26 7.26
C SER A 102 2.96 -3.40 6.31
N THR A 103 4.15 -2.96 6.73
CA THR A 103 5.42 -3.54 6.27
C THR A 103 6.44 -3.43 7.39
#